data_AF-A0A4C1U4L0-F1
#
_entry.id   AF-A0A4C1U4L0-F1
#
_cell.length_a   1.000
_cell.length_b   1.000
_cell.length_c   1.000
_cell.angle_alpha   90.00
_cell.angle_beta   90.00
_cell.angle_gamma   90.00
#
_symmetry.space_group_name_H-M   'P 1'
#
loop_
_entity.id
_entity.type
_entity.pdbx_description
1 polymer ?
#
loop_
_entity_poly.entity_id
_entity_poly.type
_entity_poly.pdbx_seq_one_letter_code
_entity_poly.pdbx_strand_id
1 'polypeptide(L)'
;MLATLAEDHDLAIIAPLTPTYLPANVRHRPNILDLAILKGVVLSLNSIETVHCLGSDHLPVLLKLGSSTGENPNIATKTIIDWKRVSTALEEVDTPNLNVIPDDIVSNNDIDTAIGALTKHIRSVVKRCQRKVPAIPDRRGLPADVRELIRAKNAALRRASAYPTPEYRSRAQALQREVKARVREAKNDNWSDLMEEITPSHKAYWAVAKALKSDEWPCLPSKPDNDLAFDDQEKAEYLADSIELQCSLNPPPISNT
;
A
#
# COMPACT_ATOMS: atom_id res chain seq x y z
N MET A 1 -14.88 21.62 26.24
CA MET A 1 -14.87 21.81 24.78
C MET A 1 -15.07 20.49 24.05
N LEU A 2 -14.19 19.48 24.19
CA LEU A 2 -14.42 18.15 23.60
C LEU A 2 -15.56 17.36 24.27
N ALA A 3 -15.66 17.42 25.61
CA ALA A 3 -16.76 16.76 26.34
C ALA A 3 -18.14 17.35 26.00
N THR A 4 -18.23 18.69 25.95
CA THR A 4 -19.46 19.40 25.56
C THR A 4 -19.89 19.08 24.13
N LEU A 5 -18.93 19.02 23.18
CA LEU A 5 -19.23 18.62 21.79
C LEU A 5 -19.70 17.17 21.69
N ALA A 6 -19.19 16.28 22.56
CA ALA A 6 -19.58 14.88 22.55
C ALA A 6 -21.03 14.69 23.04
N GLU A 7 -21.41 15.42 24.08
CA GLU A 7 -22.77 15.42 24.61
C GLU A 7 -23.76 16.05 23.62
N ASP A 8 -23.42 17.18 23.00
CA ASP A 8 -24.30 17.88 22.05
C ASP A 8 -24.58 17.11 20.75
N HIS A 9 -23.76 16.09 20.43
CA HIS A 9 -23.79 15.41 19.14
C HIS A 9 -23.82 13.88 19.23
N ASP A 10 -24.12 13.33 20.41
CA ASP A 10 -24.15 11.89 20.69
C ASP A 10 -22.88 11.15 20.20
N LEU A 11 -21.71 11.71 20.51
CA LEU A 11 -20.42 11.13 20.14
C LEU A 11 -19.86 10.29 21.29
N ALA A 12 -19.37 9.09 20.96
CA ALA A 12 -18.57 8.31 21.88
C ALA A 12 -17.08 8.64 21.67
N ILE A 13 -16.47 9.29 22.66
CA ILE A 13 -15.02 9.51 22.69
C ILE A 13 -14.36 8.37 23.46
N ILE A 14 -13.45 7.66 22.80
CA ILE A 14 -12.73 6.52 23.36
C ILE A 14 -11.24 6.81 23.27
N ALA A 15 -10.58 6.84 24.43
CA ALA A 15 -9.13 7.02 24.53
C ALA A 15 -8.48 5.74 25.07
N PRO A 16 -7.25 5.42 24.65
CA PRO A 16 -6.49 4.34 25.27
C PRO A 16 -6.11 4.69 26.71
N LEU A 17 -5.95 3.67 27.56
CA LEU A 17 -5.51 3.84 28.96
C LEU A 17 -4.01 4.16 29.08
N THR A 18 -3.27 4.02 27.99
CA THR A 18 -1.82 4.26 27.90
C THR A 18 -1.55 5.53 27.09
N PRO A 19 -0.47 6.28 27.42
CA PRO A 19 -0.08 7.46 26.66
C PRO A 19 0.10 7.15 25.18
N THR A 20 -0.43 8.00 24.30
CA THR A 20 -0.23 7.90 22.85
C THR A 20 0.95 8.74 22.37
N TYR A 21 1.44 9.66 23.21
CA TYR A 21 2.59 10.48 22.95
C TYR A 21 3.67 10.23 24.00
N LEU A 22 4.86 9.85 23.53
CA LEU A 22 6.05 9.56 24.32
C LEU A 22 7.20 10.48 23.87
N PRO A 23 7.37 11.64 24.51
CA PRO A 23 8.41 12.58 24.12
C PRO A 23 9.81 12.00 24.38
N ALA A 24 10.75 12.23 23.46
CA ALA A 24 12.14 11.80 23.61
C ALA A 24 12.87 12.52 24.77
N ASN A 25 12.48 13.75 25.07
CA ASN A 25 13.03 14.55 26.15
C ASN A 25 12.35 14.19 27.48
N VAL A 26 13.15 13.73 28.44
CA VAL A 26 12.71 13.31 29.79
C VAL A 26 12.05 14.42 30.62
N ARG A 27 12.22 15.69 30.23
CA ARG A 27 11.54 16.81 30.88
C ARG A 27 10.07 16.93 30.48
N HIS A 28 9.68 16.33 29.36
CA HIS A 28 8.29 16.33 28.92
C HIS A 28 7.59 15.06 29.42
N ARG A 29 6.32 15.21 29.80
CA ARG A 29 5.51 14.10 30.31
C ARG A 29 4.80 13.39 29.15
N PRO A 30 4.72 12.06 29.19
CA PRO A 30 3.83 11.31 28.32
C PRO A 30 2.40 11.84 28.38
N ASN A 31 1.70 11.84 27.25
CA ASN A 31 0.32 12.34 27.19
C ASN A 31 -0.55 11.50 26.25
N ILE A 32 -1.87 11.60 26.41
CA ILE A 32 -2.87 10.99 25.52
C ILE A 32 -3.37 12.09 24.60
N LEU A 33 -2.91 12.07 23.35
CA LEU A 33 -3.27 13.05 22.33
C LEU A 33 -4.13 12.43 21.22
N ASP A 34 -4.01 11.12 21.04
CA ASP A 34 -4.67 10.37 19.98
C ASP A 34 -5.85 9.58 20.57
N LEU A 35 -7.04 9.81 20.04
CA LEU A 35 -8.30 9.28 20.55
C LEU A 35 -9.23 8.94 19.38
N ALA A 36 -10.14 7.99 19.60
CA ALA A 36 -11.16 7.61 18.64
C ALA A 36 -12.47 8.32 18.97
N ILE A 37 -13.12 8.88 17.94
CA ILE A 37 -14.46 9.47 18.04
C ILE A 37 -15.39 8.63 17.19
N LEU A 38 -16.46 8.11 17.80
CA LEU A 38 -17.47 7.31 17.12
C LEU A 38 -18.82 8.02 17.15
N LYS A 39 -19.58 7.92 16.05
CA LYS A 39 -20.97 8.38 15.95
C LYS A 39 -21.79 7.33 15.23
N GLY A 40 -22.89 6.89 15.82
CA GLY A 40 -23.82 5.94 15.17
C GLY A 40 -23.20 4.57 14.84
N VAL A 41 -22.16 4.15 15.56
CA VAL A 41 -21.52 2.83 15.35
C VAL A 41 -22.23 1.79 16.22
N VAL A 42 -22.85 0.80 15.56
CA VAL A 42 -23.62 -0.29 16.21
C VAL A 42 -22.72 -1.49 16.59
N LEU A 43 -21.43 -1.43 16.27
CA LEU A 43 -20.47 -2.49 16.57
C LEU A 43 -19.98 -2.40 18.03
N SER A 44 -19.86 -3.55 18.69
CA SER A 44 -19.28 -3.62 20.04
C SER A 44 -17.80 -3.22 20.02
N LEU A 45 -17.40 -2.35 20.94
CA LEU A 45 -16.00 -2.05 21.19
C LEU A 45 -15.35 -3.23 21.91
N ASN A 46 -14.37 -3.87 21.26
CA ASN A 46 -13.65 -4.99 21.87
C ASN A 46 -12.43 -4.50 22.66
N SER A 47 -11.61 -3.66 22.03
CA SER A 47 -10.40 -3.13 22.68
C SER A 47 -9.91 -1.87 21.99
N ILE A 48 -9.30 -1.00 22.77
CA ILE A 48 -8.48 0.12 22.29
C ILE A 48 -7.09 -0.01 22.94
N GLU A 49 -6.04 -0.08 22.14
CA GLU A 49 -4.67 -0.26 22.64
C GLU A 49 -3.66 0.57 21.85
N THR A 50 -2.62 1.07 22.52
CA THR A 50 -1.49 1.72 21.85
C THR A 50 -0.50 0.69 21.34
N VAL A 51 -0.04 0.82 20.11
CA VAL A 51 0.86 -0.13 19.47
C VAL A 51 2.27 0.42 19.34
N HIS A 52 3.24 -0.27 19.94
CA HIS A 52 4.67 0.08 19.84
C HIS A 52 5.33 -0.55 18.60
N CYS A 53 4.82 -0.22 17.42
CA CYS A 53 5.32 -0.76 16.16
C CYS A 53 6.13 0.24 15.31
N LEU A 54 5.92 1.55 15.54
CA LEU A 54 6.52 2.64 14.76
C LEU A 54 7.67 3.33 15.50
N GLY A 55 8.47 4.09 14.76
CA GLY A 55 9.60 4.87 15.28
C GLY A 55 9.28 6.34 15.56
N SER A 56 8.00 6.70 15.65
CA SER A 56 7.55 8.04 16.05
C SER A 56 7.44 8.13 17.57
N ASP A 57 7.53 9.35 18.09
CA ASP A 57 7.13 9.74 19.43
C ASP A 57 5.61 9.61 19.65
N HIS A 58 4.80 9.53 18.60
CA HIS A 58 3.42 9.08 18.66
C HIS A 58 3.30 7.56 18.50
N LEU A 59 2.46 6.96 19.35
CA LEU A 59 2.06 5.57 19.32
C LEU A 59 0.69 5.45 18.62
N PRO A 60 0.61 4.68 17.53
CA PRO A 60 -0.68 4.38 16.91
C PRO A 60 -1.66 3.77 17.90
N VAL A 61 -2.93 4.15 17.76
CA VAL A 61 -4.05 3.59 18.51
C VAL A 61 -4.75 2.56 17.65
N LEU A 62 -4.83 1.32 18.13
CA LEU A 62 -5.55 0.23 17.49
C LEU A 62 -6.91 0.06 18.15
N LEU A 63 -7.96 0.38 17.39
CA LEU A 63 -9.36 0.20 17.78
C LEU A 63 -9.90 -1.09 17.15
N LYS A 64 -10.39 -2.02 17.96
CA LYS A 64 -11.04 -3.26 17.51
C LYS A 64 -12.54 -3.18 17.78
N LEU A 65 -13.34 -3.29 16.72
CA LEU A 65 -14.80 -3.23 16.75
C LEU A 65 -15.40 -4.52 16.18
N GLY A 66 -16.54 -4.99 16.71
CA GLY A 66 -17.30 -6.16 16.21
C GLY A 66 -17.24 -7.39 17.14
N SER A 67 -17.80 -8.53 16.73
CA SER A 67 -17.78 -9.75 17.56
C SER A 67 -16.36 -10.34 17.65
N SER A 68 -15.89 -10.58 18.88
CA SER A 68 -14.67 -11.34 19.19
C SER A 68 -14.88 -12.85 18.93
N THR A 69 -15.35 -13.22 17.73
CA THR A 69 -15.29 -14.61 17.32
C THR A 69 -13.83 -14.84 16.93
N GLY A 70 -13.04 -15.46 17.82
CA GLY A 70 -11.61 -15.77 17.64
C GLY A 70 -11.30 -16.71 16.47
N GLU A 71 -12.20 -16.80 15.50
CA GLU A 71 -11.96 -17.41 14.21
C GLU A 71 -11.08 -16.44 13.43
N ASN A 72 -9.78 -16.71 13.48
CA ASN A 72 -8.87 -16.31 12.42
C ASN A 72 -9.59 -16.60 11.09
N PRO A 73 -9.87 -15.59 10.22
CA PRO A 73 -10.47 -15.89 8.94
C PRO A 73 -9.46 -16.77 8.21
N ASN A 74 -9.74 -18.08 8.20
CA ASN A 74 -9.01 -19.06 7.41
C ASN A 74 -8.79 -18.41 6.05
N ILE A 75 -7.53 -18.19 5.68
CA ILE A 75 -7.16 -17.28 4.59
C ILE A 75 -7.80 -17.76 3.27
N ALA A 76 -8.96 -17.17 3.03
CA ALA A 76 -9.34 -16.35 1.90
C ALA A 76 -9.11 -16.95 0.50
N THR A 77 -9.96 -17.88 0.07
CA THR A 77 -10.31 -17.86 -1.35
C THR A 77 -11.04 -16.55 -1.64
N LYS A 78 -10.41 -15.61 -2.35
CA LYS A 78 -11.10 -14.41 -2.82
C LYS A 78 -11.94 -14.81 -4.03
N THR A 79 -13.22 -14.46 -4.02
CA THR A 79 -14.08 -14.60 -5.19
C THR A 79 -13.82 -13.40 -6.09
N ILE A 80 -13.20 -13.63 -7.24
CA ILE A 80 -13.01 -12.61 -8.26
C ILE A 80 -14.07 -12.84 -9.34
N ILE A 81 -14.74 -11.76 -9.74
CA ILE A 81 -15.69 -11.78 -10.86
C ILE A 81 -14.91 -11.36 -12.11
N ASP A 82 -14.91 -12.23 -13.13
CA ASP A 82 -14.39 -11.87 -14.44
C ASP A 82 -15.44 -11.06 -15.21
N TRP A 83 -15.36 -9.73 -15.09
CA TRP A 83 -16.30 -8.81 -15.72
C TRP A 83 -16.31 -8.89 -17.24
N LYS A 84 -15.18 -9.26 -17.88
CA LYS A 84 -15.12 -9.44 -19.33
C LYS A 84 -15.94 -10.67 -19.74
N ARG A 85 -15.80 -11.76 -18.99
CA ARG A 85 -16.60 -12.97 -19.18
C ARG A 85 -18.08 -12.77 -18.86
N VAL A 86 -18.41 -11.90 -17.89
CA VAL A 86 -19.80 -11.49 -17.61
C VAL A 86 -20.39 -10.76 -18.83
N SER A 87 -19.65 -9.82 -19.44
CA SER A 87 -20.11 -9.11 -20.64
C SER A 87 -20.43 -10.08 -21.77
N THR A 88 -19.50 -10.98 -22.10
CA THR A 88 -19.69 -11.97 -23.16
C THR A 88 -20.87 -12.91 -22.87
N ALA A 89 -21.04 -13.33 -21.61
CA ALA A 89 -22.12 -14.23 -21.21
C ALA A 89 -23.51 -13.54 -21.13
N LEU A 90 -23.57 -12.21 -21.09
CA LEU A 90 -24.80 -11.42 -21.21
C LEU A 90 -25.12 -11.10 -22.68
N GLU A 91 -24.09 -10.97 -23.53
CA GLU A 91 -24.24 -10.76 -24.98
C GLU A 91 -24.67 -12.03 -25.73
N GLU A 92 -24.40 -13.22 -25.19
CA GLU A 92 -24.96 -14.48 -25.71
C GLU A 92 -26.47 -14.56 -25.44
N VAL A 93 -27.25 -14.12 -26.44
CA VAL A 93 -28.71 -13.99 -26.43
C VAL A 93 -29.46 -15.33 -26.24
N ASP A 94 -28.83 -16.47 -26.54
CA ASP A 94 -29.49 -17.80 -26.58
C ASP A 94 -29.56 -18.52 -25.22
N THR A 95 -29.74 -17.79 -24.11
CA THR A 95 -29.92 -18.45 -22.81
C THR A 95 -31.40 -18.74 -22.51
N PRO A 96 -31.77 -19.99 -22.17
CA PRO A 96 -33.16 -20.41 -21.97
C PRO A 96 -33.89 -19.73 -20.79
N ASN A 97 -33.20 -18.87 -20.02
CA ASN A 97 -33.76 -18.18 -18.85
C ASN A 97 -34.49 -16.86 -19.20
N LEU A 98 -34.34 -16.33 -20.43
CA LEU A 98 -35.05 -15.12 -20.86
C LEU A 98 -36.43 -15.42 -21.48
N ASN A 99 -36.72 -16.68 -21.81
CA ASN A 99 -38.02 -17.14 -22.32
C ASN A 99 -39.19 -17.01 -21.32
N VAL A 100 -38.91 -16.55 -20.10
CA VAL A 100 -39.90 -16.35 -19.02
C VAL A 100 -40.34 -14.88 -18.95
N ILE A 101 -39.67 -13.97 -19.68
CA ILE A 101 -40.07 -12.57 -19.75
C ILE A 101 -41.24 -12.48 -20.74
N PRO A 102 -42.42 -11.99 -20.32
CA PRO A 102 -43.52 -11.75 -21.24
C PRO A 102 -43.12 -10.74 -22.32
N ASP A 103 -43.44 -11.02 -23.57
CA ASP A 103 -43.19 -10.09 -24.69
C ASP A 103 -44.03 -8.81 -24.58
N ASP A 104 -45.22 -8.91 -23.95
CA ASP A 104 -46.13 -7.79 -23.69
C ASP A 104 -46.27 -7.55 -22.18
N ILE A 105 -45.93 -6.33 -21.73
CA ILE A 105 -46.14 -5.89 -20.34
C ILE A 105 -47.49 -5.19 -20.25
N VAL A 106 -48.51 -5.89 -19.76
CA VAL A 106 -49.89 -5.38 -19.69
C VAL A 106 -50.28 -4.98 -18.26
N SER A 107 -49.68 -5.58 -17.24
CA SER A 107 -49.98 -5.33 -15.83
C SER A 107 -48.75 -5.04 -14.97
N ASN A 108 -48.97 -4.43 -13.79
CA ASN A 108 -47.92 -4.22 -12.80
C ASN A 108 -47.28 -5.54 -12.32
N ASN A 109 -48.04 -6.64 -12.29
CA ASN A 109 -47.51 -7.95 -11.92
C ASN A 109 -46.52 -8.49 -12.98
N ASP A 110 -46.72 -8.12 -14.24
CA ASP A 110 -45.81 -8.49 -15.33
C ASP A 110 -44.49 -7.73 -15.23
N ILE A 111 -44.52 -6.47 -14.73
CA ILE A 111 -43.32 -5.69 -14.42
C ILE A 111 -42.50 -6.40 -13.32
N ASP A 112 -43.13 -6.77 -12.22
CA ASP A 112 -42.44 -7.45 -11.11
C ASP A 112 -41.87 -8.81 -11.55
N THR A 113 -42.62 -9.53 -12.39
CA THR A 113 -42.19 -10.81 -12.96
C THR A 113 -40.98 -10.65 -13.87
N ALA A 114 -40.98 -9.64 -14.75
CA ALA A 114 -39.86 -9.32 -15.64
C ALA A 114 -38.61 -8.89 -14.86
N ILE A 115 -38.76 -8.03 -13.84
CA ILE A 115 -37.67 -7.62 -12.95
C ILE A 115 -37.09 -8.83 -12.22
N GLY A 116 -37.95 -9.70 -11.70
CA GLY A 116 -37.55 -10.94 -11.02
C GLY A 116 -36.74 -11.87 -11.94
N ALA A 117 -37.22 -12.07 -13.17
CA ALA A 117 -36.55 -12.89 -14.18
C ALA A 117 -35.18 -12.34 -14.58
N LEU A 118 -35.10 -11.04 -14.91
CA LEU A 118 -33.85 -10.35 -15.26
C LEU A 118 -32.84 -10.41 -14.10
N THR A 119 -33.30 -10.13 -12.88
CA THR A 119 -32.45 -10.15 -11.69
C THR A 119 -31.90 -11.54 -11.42
N LYS A 120 -32.74 -12.58 -11.57
CA LYS A 120 -32.32 -13.98 -11.42
C LYS A 120 -31.29 -14.36 -12.48
N HIS A 121 -31.48 -13.91 -13.72
CA HIS A 121 -30.54 -14.15 -14.81
C HIS A 121 -29.18 -13.51 -14.52
N ILE A 122 -29.13 -12.21 -14.18
CA ILE A 122 -27.89 -11.49 -13.85
C ILE A 122 -27.17 -12.17 -12.68
N ARG A 123 -27.88 -12.52 -11.61
CA ARG A 123 -27.29 -13.26 -10.48
C ARG A 123 -26.69 -14.59 -10.91
N SER A 124 -27.36 -15.31 -11.81
CA SER A 124 -26.88 -16.60 -12.34
C SER A 124 -25.62 -16.43 -13.19
N VAL A 125 -25.59 -15.45 -14.11
CA VAL A 125 -24.42 -15.14 -14.93
C VAL A 125 -23.24 -14.74 -14.06
N VAL A 126 -23.44 -13.82 -13.13
CA VAL A 126 -22.39 -13.39 -12.19
C VAL A 126 -21.84 -14.59 -11.43
N LYS A 127 -22.71 -15.48 -10.93
CA LYS A 127 -22.29 -16.70 -10.22
C LYS A 127 -21.48 -17.67 -11.11
N ARG A 128 -21.82 -17.82 -12.39
CA ARG A 128 -21.06 -18.65 -13.35
C ARG A 128 -19.69 -18.05 -13.71
N CYS A 129 -19.58 -16.72 -13.68
CA CYS A 129 -18.35 -15.98 -13.98
C CYS A 129 -17.47 -15.72 -12.75
N GLN A 130 -17.85 -16.25 -11.58
CA GLN A 130 -17.01 -16.24 -10.40
C GLN A 130 -15.88 -17.25 -10.52
N ARG A 131 -14.67 -16.83 -10.16
CA ARG A 131 -13.54 -17.73 -9.92
C ARG A 131 -13.09 -17.57 -8.48
N LYS A 132 -12.94 -18.70 -7.79
CA LYS A 132 -12.19 -18.73 -6.54
C LYS A 132 -10.71 -18.66 -6.86
N VAL A 133 -10.10 -17.54 -6.50
CA VAL A 133 -8.65 -17.38 -6.59
C VAL A 133 -8.10 -17.59 -5.19
N PRO A 134 -7.08 -18.44 -5.01
CA PRO A 134 -6.38 -18.48 -3.73
C PRO A 134 -5.95 -17.05 -3.42
N ALA A 135 -6.19 -16.57 -2.19
CA ALA A 135 -5.57 -15.31 -1.78
C ALA A 135 -4.09 -15.44 -2.13
N ILE A 136 -3.62 -14.49 -2.94
CA ILE A 136 -2.22 -14.39 -3.31
C ILE A 136 -1.46 -14.58 -2.00
N PRO A 137 -0.62 -15.63 -1.87
CA PRO A 137 0.16 -15.81 -0.66
C PRO A 137 0.89 -14.48 -0.46
N ASP A 138 0.77 -13.96 0.76
CA ASP A 138 1.22 -12.62 1.14
C ASP A 138 2.52 -12.30 0.41
N ARG A 139 2.52 -11.22 -0.39
CA ARG A 139 3.63 -10.79 -1.26
C ARG A 139 4.94 -11.03 -0.52
N ARG A 140 5.77 -11.98 -0.97
CA ARG A 140 7.00 -12.46 -0.30
C ARG A 140 7.22 -11.77 1.04
N GLY A 141 6.50 -12.26 2.06
CA GLY A 141 6.53 -11.65 3.38
C GLY A 141 7.98 -11.59 3.88
N LEU A 142 8.27 -10.64 4.78
CA LEU A 142 9.61 -10.53 5.36
C LEU A 142 10.06 -11.91 5.89
N PRO A 143 11.35 -12.27 5.69
CA PRO A 143 11.91 -13.51 6.20
C PRO A 143 11.59 -13.74 7.69
N ALA A 144 11.49 -15.01 8.09
CA ALA A 144 11.03 -15.38 9.43
C ALA A 144 11.90 -14.77 10.54
N ASP A 145 13.22 -14.77 10.35
CA ASP A 145 14.21 -14.14 11.23
C ASP A 145 13.97 -12.63 11.35
N VAL A 146 13.67 -11.93 10.25
CA VAL A 146 13.35 -10.49 10.27
C VAL A 146 12.06 -10.22 11.04
N ARG A 147 11.05 -11.07 10.89
CA ARG A 147 9.79 -10.95 11.66
C ARG A 147 10.02 -11.18 13.15
N GLU A 148 10.85 -12.14 13.53
CA GLU A 148 11.25 -12.35 14.93
C GLU A 148 12.03 -11.16 15.47
N LEU A 149 12.94 -10.60 14.69
CA LEU A 149 13.70 -9.41 15.07
C LEU A 149 12.79 -8.19 15.25
N ILE A 150 11.75 -8.02 14.41
CA ILE A 150 10.72 -7.00 14.59
C ILE A 150 9.96 -7.21 15.91
N ARG A 151 9.61 -8.45 16.26
CA ARG A 151 8.97 -8.77 17.55
C ARG A 151 9.86 -8.41 18.73
N ALA A 152 11.15 -8.76 18.65
CA ALA A 152 12.15 -8.44 19.66
C ALA A 152 12.33 -6.92 19.82
N LYS A 153 12.42 -6.19 18.70
CA LYS A 153 12.45 -4.71 18.66
C LYS A 153 11.22 -4.11 19.33
N ASN A 154 10.01 -4.55 18.97
CA ASN A 154 8.76 -4.05 19.56
C ASN A 154 8.67 -4.36 21.08
N ALA A 155 9.16 -5.52 21.53
CA ALA A 155 9.27 -5.84 22.94
C ALA A 155 10.27 -4.94 23.69
N ALA A 156 11.42 -4.65 23.07
CA ALA A 156 12.40 -3.70 23.63
C ALA A 156 11.84 -2.28 23.71
N LEU A 157 11.11 -1.82 22.69
CA LEU A 157 10.43 -0.51 22.70
C LEU A 157 9.40 -0.41 23.82
N ARG A 158 8.57 -1.45 24.02
CA ARG A 158 7.64 -1.52 25.16
C ARG A 158 8.37 -1.40 26.51
N ARG A 159 9.47 -2.13 26.68
CA ARG A 159 10.26 -2.09 27.91
C ARG A 159 10.93 -0.74 28.14
N ALA A 160 11.48 -0.12 27.09
CA ALA A 160 12.08 1.22 27.16
C ALA A 160 11.04 2.30 27.47
N SER A 161 9.80 2.14 27.00
CA SER A 161 8.69 3.03 27.34
C SER A 161 8.25 2.87 28.80
N ALA A 162 8.15 1.62 29.29
CA ALA A 162 7.74 1.35 30.68
C ALA A 162 8.82 1.77 31.69
N TYR A 163 10.09 1.60 31.33
CA TYR A 163 11.24 1.91 32.16
C TYR A 163 12.25 2.73 31.34
N PRO A 164 12.17 4.07 31.36
CA PRO A 164 12.97 4.95 30.50
C PRO A 164 14.46 5.07 30.88
N THR A 165 15.16 3.96 31.10
CA THR A 165 16.59 3.94 31.43
C THR A 165 17.47 4.07 30.17
N PRO A 166 18.71 4.60 30.29
CA PRO A 166 19.64 4.68 29.16
C PRO A 166 19.94 3.32 28.51
N GLU A 167 20.02 2.26 29.33
CA GLU A 167 20.29 0.90 28.87
C GLU A 167 19.16 0.36 27.97
N TYR A 168 17.90 0.46 28.41
CA TYR A 168 16.77 -0.01 27.63
C TYR A 168 16.59 0.78 26.33
N ARG A 169 16.87 2.09 26.34
CA ARG A 169 16.87 2.92 25.11
C ARG A 169 17.96 2.48 24.14
N SER A 170 19.19 2.27 24.63
CA SER A 170 20.31 1.81 23.81
C SER A 170 19.99 0.47 23.14
N ARG A 171 19.44 -0.49 23.91
CA ARG A 171 19.00 -1.79 23.40
C ARG A 171 17.90 -1.66 22.33
N ALA A 172 16.91 -0.81 22.54
CA ALA A 172 15.84 -0.60 21.57
C ALA A 172 16.37 0.04 20.26
N GLN A 173 17.28 1.01 20.37
CA GLN A 173 17.94 1.65 19.22
C GLN A 173 18.82 0.66 18.43
N ALA A 174 19.57 -0.19 19.13
CA ALA A 174 20.38 -1.24 18.51
C ALA A 174 19.52 -2.17 17.67
N LEU A 175 18.44 -2.72 18.24
CA LEU A 175 17.48 -3.57 17.53
C LEU A 175 16.79 -2.84 16.37
N GLN A 176 16.51 -1.55 16.50
CA GLN A 176 15.93 -0.77 15.41
C GLN A 176 16.90 -0.62 14.23
N ARG A 177 18.20 -0.42 14.50
CA ARG A 177 19.24 -0.38 13.45
C ARG A 177 19.39 -1.74 12.79
N GLU A 178 19.38 -2.81 13.58
CA GLU A 178 19.50 -4.19 13.09
C GLU A 178 18.31 -4.57 12.19
N VAL A 179 17.08 -4.27 12.61
CA VAL A 179 15.89 -4.47 11.76
C VAL A 179 16.01 -3.68 10.46
N LYS A 180 16.46 -2.42 10.50
CA LYS A 180 16.65 -1.62 9.29
C LYS A 180 17.69 -2.24 8.35
N ALA A 181 18.79 -2.77 8.89
CA ALA A 181 19.83 -3.43 8.12
C ALA A 181 19.29 -4.71 7.44
N ARG A 182 18.66 -5.60 8.21
CA ARG A 182 18.11 -6.86 7.69
C ARG A 182 16.97 -6.67 6.68
N VAL A 183 16.10 -5.68 6.90
CA VAL A 183 15.06 -5.34 5.91
C VAL A 183 15.68 -4.81 4.61
N ARG A 184 16.79 -4.07 4.70
CA ARG A 184 17.51 -3.61 3.50
C ARG A 184 18.16 -4.77 2.76
N GLU A 185 18.83 -5.67 3.48
CA GLU A 185 19.43 -6.89 2.93
C GLU A 185 18.37 -7.75 2.23
N ALA A 186 17.28 -8.11 2.90
CA ALA A 186 16.20 -8.90 2.29
C ALA A 186 15.57 -8.22 1.06
N LYS A 187 15.53 -6.88 1.01
CA LYS A 187 15.09 -6.16 -0.18
C LYS A 187 16.12 -6.24 -1.30
N ASN A 188 17.41 -6.11 -0.98
CA ASN A 188 18.50 -6.23 -1.93
C ASN A 188 18.56 -7.63 -2.51
N ASP A 189 18.44 -8.69 -1.69
CA ASP A 189 18.41 -10.07 -2.14
C ASP A 189 17.24 -10.30 -3.10
N ASN A 190 16.04 -9.84 -2.74
CA ASN A 190 14.88 -9.92 -3.62
C ASN A 190 15.06 -9.11 -4.93
N TRP A 191 15.84 -8.04 -4.90
CA TRP A 191 16.23 -7.31 -6.13
C TRP A 191 17.25 -8.09 -6.95
N SER A 192 18.24 -8.73 -6.32
CA SER A 192 19.21 -9.60 -6.98
C SER A 192 18.52 -10.78 -7.67
N ASP A 193 17.65 -11.49 -6.94
CA ASP A 193 16.85 -12.60 -7.49
C ASP A 193 16.02 -12.13 -8.70
N LEU A 194 15.38 -10.96 -8.58
CA LEU A 194 14.62 -10.36 -9.67
C LEU A 194 15.51 -10.06 -10.88
N MET A 195 16.73 -9.56 -10.68
CA MET A 195 17.66 -9.26 -11.77
C MET A 195 18.18 -10.52 -12.46
N GLU A 196 18.32 -11.63 -11.73
CA GLU A 196 18.69 -12.93 -12.31
C GLU A 196 17.54 -13.58 -13.10
N GLU A 197 16.30 -13.43 -12.63
CA GLU A 197 15.11 -14.03 -13.26
C GLU A 197 14.56 -13.22 -14.44
N ILE A 198 14.80 -11.90 -14.48
CA ILE A 198 14.15 -11.03 -15.46
C ILE A 198 14.74 -11.24 -16.86
N THR A 199 13.87 -11.57 -17.82
CA THR A 199 14.26 -11.71 -19.23
C THR A 199 13.59 -10.63 -20.08
N PRO A 200 14.13 -10.28 -21.26
CA PRO A 200 13.54 -9.26 -22.14
C PRO A 200 12.09 -9.54 -22.58
N SER A 201 11.63 -10.79 -22.51
CA SER A 201 10.25 -11.17 -22.83
C SER A 201 9.26 -10.86 -21.69
N HIS A 202 9.74 -10.61 -20.47
CA HIS A 202 8.90 -10.30 -19.32
C HIS A 202 8.35 -8.86 -19.39
N LYS A 203 7.04 -8.68 -19.15
CA LYS A 203 6.41 -7.35 -19.10
C LYS A 203 7.05 -6.41 -18.05
N ALA A 204 7.59 -6.98 -16.97
CA ALA A 204 8.28 -6.23 -15.92
C ALA A 204 9.64 -5.66 -16.36
N TYR A 205 10.26 -6.23 -17.41
CA TYR A 205 11.58 -5.80 -17.91
C TYR A 205 11.60 -4.31 -18.23
N TRP A 206 10.62 -3.84 -19.01
CA TRP A 206 10.53 -2.45 -19.39
C TRP A 206 10.26 -1.51 -18.21
N ALA A 207 9.53 -1.98 -17.18
CA ALA A 207 9.28 -1.19 -15.98
C ALA A 207 10.58 -1.02 -15.17
N VAL A 208 11.36 -2.09 -15.01
CA VAL A 208 12.68 -2.06 -14.33
C VAL A 208 13.66 -1.21 -15.12
N ALA A 209 13.79 -1.42 -16.43
CA ALA A 209 14.66 -0.64 -17.30
C ALA A 209 14.32 0.86 -17.26
N LYS A 210 13.03 1.20 -17.21
CA LYS A 210 12.59 2.60 -17.08
C LYS A 210 12.94 3.18 -15.71
N ALA A 211 12.79 2.42 -14.63
CA ALA A 211 13.14 2.87 -13.28
C ALA A 211 14.65 3.05 -13.07
N LEU A 212 15.48 2.32 -13.81
CA LEU A 212 16.95 2.42 -13.78
C LEU A 212 17.50 3.56 -14.63
N LYS A 213 16.73 4.05 -15.62
CA LYS A 213 17.11 5.28 -16.32
C LYS A 213 17.00 6.43 -15.33
N SER A 214 18.11 7.10 -15.08
CA SER A 214 18.10 8.38 -14.39
C SER A 214 17.26 9.37 -15.22
N ASP A 215 16.37 10.10 -14.57
CA ASP A 215 15.70 11.29 -15.15
C ASP A 215 16.68 12.47 -15.30
N GLU A 216 17.97 12.23 -15.10
CA GLU A 216 19.04 13.13 -15.53
C GLU A 216 19.12 13.05 -17.06
N TRP A 217 18.17 13.70 -17.73
CA TRP A 217 18.54 14.36 -18.96
C TRP A 217 19.70 15.27 -18.57
N PRO A 218 20.91 15.12 -19.15
CA PRO A 218 21.93 16.16 -19.00
C PRO A 218 21.22 17.44 -19.44
N CYS A 219 20.98 18.35 -18.50
CA CYS A 219 20.35 19.63 -18.81
C CYS A 219 21.04 20.14 -20.06
N LEU A 220 20.28 20.39 -21.14
CA LEU A 220 20.84 20.91 -22.39
C LEU A 220 21.87 21.96 -21.99
N PRO A 221 23.13 21.83 -22.45
CA PRO A 221 24.17 22.64 -21.85
C PRO A 221 23.80 24.12 -22.06
N SER A 222 23.76 24.88 -20.96
CA SER A 222 23.42 26.30 -21.04
C SER A 222 24.60 27.03 -21.69
N LYS A 223 24.34 27.92 -22.65
CA LYS A 223 25.37 28.83 -23.18
C LYS A 223 26.09 29.48 -21.99
N PRO A 224 27.44 29.52 -21.98
CA PRO A 224 28.20 30.11 -20.87
C PRO A 224 27.97 31.61 -20.74
N ASP A 225 27.57 32.27 -21.82
CA ASP A 225 27.22 33.68 -21.86
C ASP A 225 25.70 33.86 -21.92
N ASN A 226 25.20 34.70 -21.02
CA ASN A 226 23.80 34.91 -20.66
C ASN A 226 22.99 35.66 -21.75
N ASP A 227 23.25 35.40 -23.03
CA ASP A 227 22.64 36.09 -24.16
C ASP A 227 21.37 35.37 -24.63
N LEU A 228 20.28 36.13 -24.71
CA LEU A 228 18.91 35.61 -24.53
C LEU A 228 18.20 35.23 -25.84
N ALA A 229 18.94 34.85 -26.88
CA ALA A 229 18.35 34.31 -28.10
C ALA A 229 19.29 33.30 -28.77
N PHE A 230 18.82 32.07 -28.92
CA PHE A 230 19.34 31.17 -29.95
C PHE A 230 18.38 31.24 -31.14
N ASP A 231 18.89 31.41 -32.37
CA ASP A 231 18.12 31.03 -33.55
C ASP A 231 18.01 29.48 -33.63
N ASP A 232 17.10 28.96 -34.46
CA ASP A 232 16.87 27.52 -34.53
C ASP A 232 18.05 26.74 -35.15
N GLN A 233 18.90 27.40 -35.93
CA GLN A 233 20.11 26.81 -36.52
C GLN A 233 21.19 26.66 -35.44
N GLU A 234 21.43 27.68 -34.64
CA GLU A 234 22.38 27.65 -33.51
C GLU A 234 22.00 26.59 -32.48
N LYS A 235 20.69 26.40 -32.21
CA LYS A 235 20.25 25.30 -31.33
C LYS A 235 20.59 23.94 -31.92
N ALA A 236 20.43 23.77 -33.22
CA ALA A 236 20.70 22.50 -33.90
C ALA A 236 22.20 22.18 -33.92
N GLU A 237 23.04 23.17 -34.21
CA GLU A 237 24.50 23.02 -34.18
C GLU A 237 25.01 22.74 -32.76
N TYR A 238 24.51 23.49 -31.78
CA TYR A 238 24.89 23.28 -30.38
C TYR A 238 24.46 21.90 -29.84
N LEU A 239 23.29 21.42 -30.25
CA LEU A 239 22.86 20.06 -29.94
C LEU A 239 23.76 19.01 -30.61
N ALA A 240 24.16 19.24 -31.87
CA ALA A 240 25.07 18.35 -32.59
C ALA A 240 26.43 18.27 -31.88
N ASP A 241 27.02 19.40 -31.50
CA ASP A 241 28.29 19.47 -30.77
C ASP A 241 28.19 18.78 -29.41
N SER A 242 27.09 18.99 -28.67
CA SER A 242 26.85 18.34 -27.39
C SER A 242 26.74 16.82 -27.52
N ILE A 243 26.10 16.32 -28.58
CA ILE A 243 25.98 14.89 -28.84
C ILE A 243 27.32 14.30 -29.28
N GLU A 244 28.06 14.99 -30.14
CA GLU A 244 29.41 14.56 -30.56
C GLU A 244 30.34 14.41 -29.36
N LEU A 245 30.31 15.37 -28.42
CA LEU A 245 31.10 15.31 -27.20
C LEU A 245 30.70 14.12 -26.31
N GLN A 246 29.39 13.88 -26.13
CA GLN A 246 28.88 12.76 -25.33
C GLN A 246 29.17 11.39 -25.97
N CYS A 247 29.26 11.33 -27.29
CA CYS A 247 29.54 10.11 -28.05
C CYS A 247 31.03 9.90 -28.34
N SER A 248 31.91 10.80 -27.87
CA SER A 248 33.35 10.62 -27.96
C SER A 248 33.83 9.53 -26.98
N LEU A 249 34.84 8.76 -27.39
CA LEU A 249 35.43 7.72 -26.54
C LEU A 249 36.16 8.38 -25.37
N ASN A 250 35.87 7.93 -24.14
CA ASN A 250 36.65 8.34 -22.97
C ASN A 250 38.15 8.11 -23.23
N PRO A 251 39.01 9.10 -22.95
CA PRO A 251 40.45 8.93 -23.13
C PRO A 251 40.93 7.72 -22.30
N PRO A 252 41.91 6.95 -22.81
CA PRO A 252 42.43 5.81 -22.07
C PRO A 252 43.00 6.28 -20.72
N PRO A 253 42.89 5.46 -19.67
CA PRO A 253 43.42 5.81 -18.36
C PRO A 253 44.92 6.09 -18.47
N ILE A 254 45.35 7.22 -17.89
CA ILE A 254 46.75 7.62 -17.84
C ILE A 254 47.52 6.51 -17.11
N SER A 255 48.38 5.80 -17.84
CA SER A 255 49.32 4.85 -17.25
C SER A 255 50.37 5.65 -16.48
N ASN A 256 50.22 5.72 -15.16
CA ASN A 256 51.26 6.21 -14.27
C ASN A 256 52.33 5.11 -14.15
N THR A 257 53.46 5.29 -14.84
CA THR A 257 54.75 4.69 -14.46
C THR A 257 55.50 5.60 -13.51
#